data_AF-A0A8W8K3A1-F1
#
_entry.id   AF-A0A8W8K3A1-F1
#
_cell.length_a   1.000
_cell.length_b   1.000
_cell.length_c   1.000
_cell.angle_alpha   90.00
_cell.angle_beta   90.00
_cell.angle_gamma   90.00
#
_symmetry.space_group_name_H-M   'P 1'
#
loop_
_entity.id
_entity.type
_entity.pdbx_description
1 polymer ?
#
loop_
_entity_poly.entity_id
_entity_poly.type
_entity_poly.pdbx_seq_one_letter_code
_entity_poly.pdbx_strand_id
1 'polypeptide(L)' 'IFLASGPGFKKNFVSPPFYNVELYQLMCNILGVNPNPHNGTWSKVSPMLLKAEPERSDHTIMQEL' A
#
# COMPACT_ATOMS: atom_id res chain seq x y z
N ILE A 1 17.57 0.06 0.71
CA ILE A 1 17.25 -1.27 1.25
C ILE A 1 15.89 -1.20 1.92
N PHE A 2 15.02 -2.19 1.73
CA PHE A 2 13.71 -2.28 2.37
C PHE A 2 13.59 -3.64 3.07
N LEU A 3 13.18 -3.63 4.34
CA LEU A 3 12.91 -4.83 5.12
C LEU A 3 11.60 -4.60 5.88
N ALA A 4 10.71 -5.57 5.80
CA ALA A 4 9.43 -5.53 6.47
C ALA A 4 9.18 -6.83 7.23
N SER A 5 8.64 -6.71 8.44
CA SER A 5 8.24 -7.83 9.28
C SER A 5 7.01 -7.44 10.08
N GLY A 6 6.04 -8.33 10.14
CA GLY A 6 4.81 -8.12 10.87
C GLY A 6 3.72 -9.11 10.46
N PRO A 7 2.60 -9.14 11.20
CA PRO A 7 1.50 -10.07 10.94
C PRO A 7 0.78 -9.82 9.61
N GLY A 8 0.92 -8.62 9.02
CA GLY A 8 0.34 -8.26 7.72
C GLY A 8 1.20 -8.66 6.51
N PHE A 9 2.49 -8.97 6.71
CA PHE A 9 3.42 -9.27 5.62
C PHE A 9 3.56 -10.78 5.38
N LYS A 10 3.77 -11.18 4.13
CA LYS A 10 4.13 -12.56 3.79
C LYS A 10 5.51 -12.89 4.34
N LYS A 11 5.64 -14.09 4.90
CA LYS A 11 6.93 -14.62 5.38
C LYS A 11 7.76 -15.12 4.20
N ASN A 12 9.08 -14.96 4.29
CA ASN A 12 10.05 -15.39 3.26
C ASN A 12 9.73 -14.87 1.85
N PHE A 13 9.13 -13.68 1.76
CA PHE A 13 8.81 -13.04 0.50
C PHE A 13 9.92 -12.06 0.09
N VAL A 14 10.40 -12.17 -1.14
CA VAL A 14 11.33 -11.22 -1.76
C VAL A 14 10.57 -10.49 -2.85
N SER A 15 10.41 -9.18 -2.71
CA SER A 15 9.74 -8.40 -3.75
C SER A 15 10.67 -8.15 -4.94
N PRO A 16 10.12 -7.93 -6.14
CA PRO A 16 10.86 -7.24 -7.20
C PRO A 16 11.31 -5.85 -6.71
N PRO A 17 12.34 -5.26 -7.33
CA PRO A 17 12.69 -3.86 -7.08
C PRO A 17 11.51 -2.93 -7.34
N PHE A 18 11.32 -1.95 -6.47
CA PHE A 18 10.28 -0.93 -6.56
C PHE A 18 10.86 0.40 -6.08
N TYR A 19 10.19 1.52 -6.38
CA TYR A 19 10.65 2.83 -5.93
C TYR A 19 10.09 3.16 -4.54
N ASN A 20 10.61 4.22 -3.92
CA ASN A 20 10.10 4.61 -2.60
C ASN A 20 8.71 5.24 -2.66
N VAL A 21 8.24 5.68 -3.83
CA VAL A 21 6.92 6.35 -3.99
C VAL A 21 5.75 5.40 -3.72
N GLU A 22 5.98 4.09 -3.84
CA GLU A 22 5.02 3.03 -3.57
C GLU A 22 4.91 2.70 -2.08
N LEU A 23 5.79 3.22 -1.21
CA LEU A 23 5.73 2.94 0.23
C LEU A 23 4.56 3.64 0.92
N TYR A 24 4.15 4.81 0.44
CA TYR A 24 3.08 5.59 1.08
C TYR A 24 1.76 4.80 1.16
N GLN A 25 1.29 4.30 0.02
CA GLN A 25 0.08 3.49 -0.06
C GLN A 25 0.18 2.16 0.72
N LEU A 26 1.38 1.55 0.77
CA LEU A 26 1.64 0.36 1.57
C LEU A 26 1.44 0.65 3.06
N MET A 27 1.97 1.77 3.55
CA MET A 27 1.78 2.20 4.94
C MET A 27 0.32 2.51 5.24
N CYS A 28 -0.37 3.23 4.34
CA CYS A 28 -1.80 3.53 4.48
C CYS A 28 -2.62 2.24 4.64
N ASN A 29 -2.35 1.24 3.79
CA ASN A 29 -3.04 -0.06 3.85
C ASN A 29 -2.80 -0.79 5.19
N ILE A 30 -1.55 -0.81 5.67
CA ILE A 30 -1.20 -1.46 6.95
C ILE A 30 -1.87 -0.77 8.14
N LEU A 31 -1.97 0.56 8.10
CA LEU A 31 -2.60 1.37 9.14
C LEU A 31 -4.13 1.40 9.03
N GLY A 32 -4.70 0.90 7.92
CA GLY A 32 -6.14 0.95 7.68
C GLY A 32 -6.67 2.36 7.43
N VAL A 33 -5.83 3.27 6.91
CA VAL A 33 -6.21 4.65 6.57
C VAL A 33 -6.32 4.85 5.06
N ASN A 34 -7.18 5.77 4.63
CA ASN A 34 -7.35 6.06 3.21
C ASN A 34 -6.16 6.89 2.71
N PRO A 35 -5.48 6.47 1.62
CA PRO A 35 -4.40 7.24 1.05
C PRO A 35 -4.92 8.48 0.33
N ASN A 36 -4.23 9.61 0.51
CA ASN A 36 -4.43 10.79 -0.35
C ASN A 36 -3.86 10.56 -1.76
N PRO A 37 -4.23 11.39 -2.76
CA PRO A 37 -3.69 11.25 -4.13
C PRO A 37 -2.16 11.15 -4.16
N HIS A 38 -1.64 10.12 -4.82
CA HIS A 38 -0.21 9.83 -4.88
C HIS A 38 0.18 9.19 -6.23
N ASN A 39 1.49 9.10 -6.50
CA ASN A 39 2.03 8.51 -7.74
C ASN A 39 2.47 7.05 -7.61
N GLY A 40 2.23 6.42 -6.46
CA GLY A 40 2.50 5.00 -6.25
C GLY A 40 1.58 4.08 -7.08
N THR A 41 2.01 2.82 -7.28
CA THR A 41 1.26 1.80 -8.03
C THR A 41 1.00 0.57 -7.16
N TRP A 42 -0.27 0.26 -6.87
CA TRP A 42 -0.64 -0.76 -5.87
C TRP A 42 -0.17 -2.17 -6.21
N SER A 43 -0.18 -2.54 -7.49
CA SER A 43 0.26 -3.86 -7.94
C SER A 43 1.73 -4.15 -7.63
N LYS A 44 2.57 -3.14 -7.40
CA LYS A 44 3.99 -3.33 -7.05
C LYS A 44 4.21 -3.73 -5.60
N VAL A 45 3.35 -3.32 -4.68
CA VAL A 45 3.54 -3.51 -3.22
C VAL A 45 2.50 -4.44 -2.60
N SER A 46 1.29 -4.53 -3.14
CA SER A 46 0.25 -5.45 -2.67
C SER A 46 0.67 -6.93 -2.59
N PRO A 47 1.56 -7.47 -3.46
CA PRO A 47 1.98 -8.86 -3.34
C PRO A 47 2.75 -9.16 -2.05
N MET A 48 3.30 -8.14 -1.36
CA MET A 48 4.01 -8.29 -0.08
C MET A 48 3.07 -8.61 1.09
N LEU A 49 1.78 -8.31 0.97
CA LEU A 49 0.81 -8.42 2.05
C LEU A 49 0.04 -9.74 2.03
N LEU A 50 -0.33 -10.25 3.21
CA LEU A 50 -1.19 -11.43 3.36
C LEU A 50 -2.64 -11.12 3.01
N LYS A 51 -3.13 -9.96 3.46
CA LYS A 51 -4.43 -9.41 3.08
C LYS A 51 -4.17 -8.02 2.50
N ALA A 52 -4.17 -7.93 1.18
CA ALA A 52 -4.14 -6.64 0.50
C ALA A 52 -5.57 -6.11 0.44
N GLU A 53 -5.89 -5.03 1.15
CA GLU A 53 -7.13 -4.32 0.85
C GLU A 53 -7.00 -3.68 -0.54
N PRO A 54 -8.03 -3.73 -1.40
CA PRO A 54 -7.99 -3.02 -2.68
C PRO A 54 -7.71 -1.54 -2.42
N GLU A 55 -7.04 -0.88 -3.36
CA GLU A 55 -6.79 0.56 -3.22
C GLU A 55 -8.12 1.28 -2.96
N ARG A 56 -8.21 1.89 -1.79
CA ARG A 56 -9.39 2.64 -1.36
C ARG A 56 -9.29 4.02 -1.98
N SER A 57 -9.63 4.11 -3.26
CA SER A 57 -9.75 5.38 -3.96
C SER A 57 -11.04 6.05 -3.51
N ASP A 58 -10.96 6.85 -2.46
CA ASP A 58 -12.02 7.81 -2.13
C ASP A 58 -12.05 8.91 -3.19
N HIS A 59 -12.64 8.60 -4.34
CA HIS A 59 -13.20 9.62 -5.24
C HIS A 59 -14.59 10.08 -4.78
N THR A 60 -15.06 9.67 -3.60
CA THR A 60 -16.45 9.92 -3.15
C THR A 60 -16.59 11.07 -2.14
N ILE A 61 -15.52 11.63 -1.56
CA ILE A 61 -15.64 12.72 -0.56
C ILE A 61 -15.02 14.04 -1.06
N MET A 62 -15.38 14.47 -2.28
CA MET A 62 -15.26 15.87 -2.72
C MET A 62 -16.54 16.37 -3.41
N GLN A 63 -17.71 15.82 -3.02
CA GLN A 63 -19.02 16.32 -3.44
C GLN A 63 -19.80 17.01 -2.30
N GLU A 64 -19.13 17.51 -1.27
CA GLU A 64 -19.73 18.47 -0.34
C GLU A 64 -18.66 19.43 0.21
N LEU A 65 -18.34 20.43 -0.60
CA LEU A 65 -18.23 21.88 -0.27
C LEU A 65 -17.86 22.67 -1.53
#